data_AF-A0A3A8NBD7-F1
#
_entry.id   AF-A0A3A8NBD7-F1
#
_cell.length_a   1.000
_cell.length_b   1.000
_cell.length_c   1.000
_cell.angle_alpha   90.00
_cell.angle_beta   90.00
_cell.angle_gamma   90.00
#
_symmetry.space_group_name_H-M   'P 1'
#
loop_
_entity.id
_entity.type
_entity.pdbx_description
1 polymer ?
#
loop_
_entity_poly.entity_id
_entity_poly.type
_entity_poly.pdbx_seq_one_letter_code
_entity_poly.pdbx_strand_id
1 'polypeptide(L)'
;MSVRVDTSVPRTRLPEQAPVAPPPAPVAPARTNTVDAFQQAPSGGATGGTAATVPPQVSQTLSNLPPGTLSPENAAALQTRLSTLSGDALTHELDFLNQNVLNTPNADRATRTYLEMKTLQDTRPDRITQATVETLTRAVATPRDAAGAAGQEGVMGPSQARDAAQALIGMTGSDYKALQGALDNAGNRDNQCIAGADVQGERALLLKAVGARREQLASPGLMDRARSVFGGTSSAMNEVTGYASRIAGSQRADLMRQSTVIDLQGGTGALQQRWNDSCAPTSQQIARAEADPVYARRLHDEPIHSTDSNTAIGREQAEALTNNGGVAVERGQAGGSGMWPEATLDTQVGRYNNHDYARNDIADTPAARQGALDRADTLLKDGIDVPIVVNWDGGGSHALMLTDVRGEGADRQYLLTDPWNGQTGWIRGSDVASGSTNFMAGTGKLSITYE
;
A
#
# COMPACT_ATOMS: atom_id res chain seq x y z
N MET A 1 -1.57 66.39 1.93
CA MET A 1 -0.83 66.69 0.68
C MET A 1 -0.80 65.41 -0.12
N SER A 2 -1.64 65.33 -1.15
CA SER A 2 -1.82 64.14 -1.98
C SER A 2 -1.26 64.45 -3.36
N VAL A 3 -0.26 63.69 -3.81
CA VAL A 3 0.30 63.81 -5.16
C VAL A 3 -0.37 62.74 -6.03
N ARG A 4 -1.16 63.20 -7.01
CA ARG A 4 -1.67 62.37 -8.11
C ARG A 4 -0.63 62.38 -9.23
N VAL A 5 -0.27 61.20 -9.72
CA VAL A 5 0.47 61.04 -10.98
C VAL A 5 -0.51 60.49 -12.01
N ASP A 6 -0.69 61.23 -13.09
CA ASP A 6 -1.48 60.88 -14.26
C ASP A 6 -0.61 60.07 -15.24
N THR A 7 -1.05 58.87 -15.60
CA THR A 7 -0.37 57.98 -16.57
C THR A 7 -1.35 57.54 -17.65
N SER A 8 -1.82 58.49 -18.44
CA SER A 8 -2.52 58.22 -19.69
C SER A 8 -1.51 57.88 -20.81
N VAL A 9 -1.22 56.58 -20.98
CA VAL A 9 -0.59 56.06 -22.21
C VAL A 9 -1.67 55.34 -23.03
N PRO A 10 -1.86 55.64 -24.33
CA PRO A 10 -2.82 54.92 -25.16
C PRO A 10 -2.33 53.49 -25.39
N ARG A 11 -3.09 52.50 -24.89
CA ARG A 11 -2.87 51.08 -25.22
C ARG A 11 -3.44 50.80 -26.62
N THR A 12 -2.58 50.69 -27.63
CA THR A 12 -2.92 50.00 -28.87
C THR A 12 -3.23 48.53 -28.55
N ARG A 13 -4.48 48.11 -28.74
CA ARG A 13 -4.88 46.69 -28.70
C ARG A 13 -4.15 45.96 -29.82
N LEU A 14 -3.31 45.00 -29.45
CA LEU A 14 -2.91 43.94 -30.37
C LEU A 14 -4.15 43.08 -30.69
N PRO A 15 -4.28 42.56 -31.92
CA PRO A 15 -5.39 41.70 -32.29
C PRO A 15 -5.42 40.46 -31.38
N GLU A 16 -6.62 40.12 -30.89
CA GLU A 16 -6.88 38.86 -30.17
C GLU A 16 -6.37 37.69 -31.03
N GLN A 17 -5.32 37.02 -30.55
CA GLN A 17 -5.00 35.69 -31.05
C GLN A 17 -6.14 34.78 -30.64
N ALA A 18 -6.78 34.15 -31.63
CA ALA A 18 -7.74 33.08 -31.40
C ALA A 18 -7.09 32.03 -30.47
N PRO A 19 -7.84 31.46 -29.51
CA PRO A 19 -7.31 30.48 -28.58
C PRO A 19 -6.71 29.32 -29.37
N VAL A 20 -5.41 29.09 -29.17
CA VAL A 20 -4.73 27.90 -29.66
C VAL A 20 -5.38 26.71 -28.95
N ALA A 21 -5.99 25.82 -29.73
CA ALA A 21 -6.58 24.60 -29.19
C ALA A 21 -5.52 23.84 -28.38
N PRO A 22 -5.85 23.36 -27.16
CA PRO A 22 -4.92 22.56 -26.38
C PRO A 22 -4.47 21.34 -27.20
N PRO A 23 -3.21 20.91 -27.08
CA PRO A 23 -2.75 19.70 -27.74
C PRO A 23 -3.66 18.53 -27.32
N PRO A 24 -3.97 17.60 -28.24
CA PRO A 24 -4.76 16.42 -27.90
C PRO A 24 -4.09 15.68 -26.74
N ALA A 25 -4.90 15.30 -25.75
CA ALA A 25 -4.43 14.51 -24.63
C ALA A 25 -3.68 13.27 -25.15
N PRO A 26 -2.54 12.90 -24.56
CA PRO A 26 -1.86 11.67 -24.93
C PRO A 26 -2.84 10.51 -24.83
N VAL A 27 -2.96 9.75 -25.93
CA VAL A 27 -3.77 8.54 -25.97
C VAL A 27 -3.25 7.61 -24.89
N ALA A 28 -4.07 7.37 -23.86
CA ALA A 28 -3.75 6.42 -22.82
C ALA A 28 -3.44 5.06 -23.49
N PRO A 29 -2.31 4.41 -23.19
CA PRO A 29 -2.08 3.05 -23.67
C PRO A 29 -3.25 2.19 -23.21
N ALA A 30 -3.70 1.29 -24.09
CA ALA A 30 -4.81 0.38 -23.81
C ALA A 30 -4.51 -0.37 -22.50
N ARG A 31 -5.24 -0.02 -21.43
CA ARG A 31 -5.19 -0.73 -20.16
C ARG A 31 -5.76 -2.13 -20.42
N THR A 32 -4.90 -3.14 -20.41
CA THR A 32 -5.36 -4.51 -20.28
C THR A 32 -5.91 -4.65 -18.87
N ASN A 33 -7.24 -4.75 -18.76
CA ASN A 33 -7.88 -5.21 -17.53
C ASN A 33 -7.26 -6.56 -17.17
N THR A 34 -6.34 -6.58 -16.22
CA THR A 34 -5.87 -7.80 -15.57
C THR A 34 -7.01 -8.27 -14.68
N VAL A 35 -7.95 -9.00 -15.29
CA VAL A 35 -8.88 -9.86 -14.58
C VAL A 35 -8.05 -10.73 -13.64
N ASP A 36 -8.44 -10.79 -12.36
CA ASP A 36 -7.90 -11.68 -11.33
C ASP A 36 -7.56 -13.05 -11.93
N ALA A 37 -6.27 -13.30 -12.16
CA ALA A 37 -5.80 -14.60 -12.65
C ALA A 37 -6.08 -15.74 -11.64
N PHE A 38 -6.47 -15.40 -10.42
CA PHE A 38 -6.94 -16.34 -9.40
C PHE A 38 -8.43 -16.68 -9.50
N GLN A 39 -9.29 -15.83 -10.10
CA GLN A 39 -10.71 -16.16 -10.29
C GLN A 39 -10.96 -17.08 -11.50
N GLN A 40 -9.98 -17.23 -12.39
CA GLN A 40 -10.02 -18.20 -13.47
C GLN A 40 -9.05 -19.34 -13.19
N ALA A 41 -9.46 -20.26 -12.32
CA ALA A 41 -8.87 -21.59 -12.30
C ALA A 41 -8.89 -22.14 -13.74
N PRO A 42 -7.75 -22.55 -14.31
CA PRO A 42 -7.76 -23.19 -15.62
C PRO A 42 -8.54 -24.49 -15.48
N SER A 43 -9.71 -24.56 -16.13
CA SER A 43 -10.41 -25.82 -16.38
C SER A 43 -9.58 -26.65 -17.38
N GLY A 44 -8.43 -27.15 -16.92
CA GLY A 44 -7.57 -28.04 -17.67
C GLY A 44 -8.28 -29.38 -17.84
N GLY A 45 -8.59 -29.73 -19.08
CA GLY A 45 -9.16 -31.03 -19.44
C GLY A 45 -8.28 -32.16 -18.89
N ALA A 46 -8.92 -33.12 -18.23
CA ALA A 46 -8.29 -34.28 -17.64
C ALA A 46 -7.62 -35.16 -18.71
N THR A 47 -6.32 -34.98 -18.92
CA THR A 47 -5.47 -36.01 -19.51
C THR A 47 -5.09 -36.99 -18.41
N GLY A 48 -5.44 -38.27 -18.57
CA GLY A 48 -5.33 -39.34 -17.58
C GLY A 48 -3.91 -39.68 -17.12
N GLY A 49 -3.31 -38.81 -16.32
CA GLY A 49 -2.14 -39.12 -15.50
C GLY A 49 -2.57 -39.86 -14.23
N THR A 50 -1.81 -40.90 -13.86
CA THR A 50 -1.88 -41.55 -12.54
C THR A 50 -1.87 -40.48 -11.45
N ALA A 51 -2.87 -40.50 -10.55
CA ALA A 51 -2.96 -39.56 -9.43
C ALA A 51 -1.62 -39.55 -8.67
N ALA A 52 -0.91 -38.42 -8.71
CA ALA A 52 0.33 -38.26 -7.96
C ALA A 52 0.02 -38.51 -6.48
N THR A 53 0.74 -39.44 -5.86
CA THR A 53 0.57 -39.73 -4.44
C THR A 53 1.07 -38.53 -3.64
N VAL A 54 0.19 -37.91 -2.86
CA VAL A 54 0.55 -36.78 -2.00
C VAL A 54 1.61 -37.25 -0.99
N PRO A 55 2.79 -36.60 -0.91
CA PRO A 55 3.80 -36.95 0.07
C PRO A 55 3.22 -36.89 1.50
N PRO A 56 3.45 -37.90 2.36
CA PRO A 56 2.86 -37.93 3.71
C PRO A 56 3.13 -36.67 4.53
N GLN A 57 4.31 -36.06 4.34
CA GLN A 57 4.71 -34.82 5.02
C GLN A 57 3.80 -33.63 4.68
N VAL A 58 3.31 -33.56 3.43
CA VAL A 58 2.40 -32.49 2.99
C VAL A 58 1.05 -32.65 3.68
N SER A 59 0.47 -33.85 3.61
CA SER A 59 -0.79 -34.16 4.28
C SER A 59 -0.72 -33.89 5.78
N GLN A 60 0.36 -34.33 6.44
CA GLN A 60 0.58 -34.11 7.86
C GLN A 60 0.70 -32.62 8.21
N THR A 61 1.44 -31.84 7.42
CA THR A 61 1.60 -30.40 7.64
C THR A 61 0.25 -29.69 7.58
N LEU A 62 -0.53 -29.93 6.53
CA LEU A 62 -1.83 -29.28 6.36
C LEU A 62 -2.88 -29.74 7.38
N SER A 63 -2.87 -31.02 7.77
CA SER A 63 -3.80 -31.54 8.78
C SER A 63 -3.53 -31.02 10.19
N ASN A 64 -2.29 -30.57 10.47
CA ASN A 64 -1.90 -30.04 11.77
C ASN A 64 -2.23 -28.55 11.94
N LEU A 65 -2.69 -27.87 10.88
CA LEU A 65 -3.05 -26.46 10.97
C LEU A 65 -4.35 -26.28 11.78
N PRO A 66 -4.42 -25.27 12.65
CA PRO A 66 -5.68 -24.90 13.28
C PRO A 66 -6.77 -24.61 12.23
N PRO A 67 -8.05 -24.93 12.52
CA PRO A 67 -9.15 -24.55 11.64
C PRO A 67 -9.16 -23.04 11.35
N GLY A 68 -9.42 -22.68 10.09
CA GLY A 68 -9.43 -21.27 9.65
C GLY A 68 -8.05 -20.67 9.34
N THR A 69 -6.94 -21.40 9.56
CA THR A 69 -5.59 -20.91 9.22
C THR A 69 -5.45 -20.61 7.72
N LEU A 70 -6.00 -21.48 6.89
CA LEU A 70 -6.06 -21.33 5.44
C LEU A 70 -7.50 -21.49 4.98
N SER A 71 -7.89 -20.72 3.97
CA SER A 71 -9.09 -20.97 3.18
C SER A 71 -8.98 -22.34 2.49
N PRO A 72 -10.12 -23.02 2.21
CA PRO A 72 -10.11 -24.30 1.53
C PRO A 72 -9.40 -24.26 0.16
N GLU A 73 -9.54 -23.15 -0.56
CA GLU A 73 -8.90 -22.92 -1.85
C GLU A 73 -7.37 -22.88 -1.73
N ASN A 74 -6.84 -22.06 -0.81
CA ASN A 74 -5.40 -21.96 -0.59
C ASN A 74 -4.80 -23.27 -0.06
N ALA A 75 -5.51 -23.98 0.81
CA ALA A 75 -5.07 -25.28 1.30
C ALA A 75 -4.95 -26.31 0.16
N ALA A 76 -5.96 -26.38 -0.71
CA ALA A 76 -5.95 -27.28 -1.87
C ALA A 76 -4.83 -26.92 -2.87
N ALA A 77 -4.70 -25.64 -3.21
CA ALA A 77 -3.66 -25.16 -4.13
C ALA A 77 -2.25 -25.41 -3.59
N LEU A 78 -2.03 -25.20 -2.29
CA LEU A 78 -0.77 -25.50 -1.62
C LEU A 78 -0.47 -27.01 -1.65
N GLN A 79 -1.45 -27.85 -1.34
CA GLN A 79 -1.31 -29.31 -1.43
C GLN A 79 -0.92 -29.74 -2.85
N THR A 80 -1.59 -29.22 -3.87
CA THR A 80 -1.28 -29.50 -5.27
C THR A 80 0.15 -29.11 -5.61
N ARG A 81 0.59 -27.89 -5.26
CA ARG A 81 1.96 -27.43 -5.54
C ARG A 81 3.00 -28.32 -4.86
N LEU A 82 2.86 -28.57 -3.56
CA LEU A 82 3.84 -29.35 -2.80
C LEU A 82 3.90 -30.81 -3.22
N SER A 83 2.79 -31.38 -3.71
CA SER A 83 2.74 -32.76 -4.21
C SER A 83 3.56 -32.99 -5.48
N THR A 84 3.98 -31.92 -6.16
CA THR A 84 4.88 -32.01 -7.32
C THR A 84 6.36 -32.07 -6.95
N LEU A 85 6.69 -31.84 -5.67
CA LEU A 85 8.06 -31.77 -5.17
C LEU A 85 8.47 -33.06 -4.46
N SER A 86 9.77 -33.31 -4.39
CA SER A 86 10.36 -34.41 -3.61
C SER A 86 11.76 -34.07 -3.11
N GLY A 87 12.30 -34.88 -2.20
CA GLY A 87 13.66 -34.73 -1.68
C GLY A 87 13.93 -33.39 -1.01
N ASP A 88 15.09 -32.80 -1.30
CA ASP A 88 15.56 -31.55 -0.69
C ASP A 88 14.65 -30.36 -1.05
N ALA A 89 14.10 -30.33 -2.26
CA ALA A 89 13.20 -29.25 -2.69
C ALA A 89 11.90 -29.23 -1.85
N LEU A 90 11.30 -30.40 -1.62
CA LEU A 90 10.11 -30.50 -0.76
C LEU A 90 10.44 -30.12 0.68
N THR A 91 11.57 -30.59 1.20
CA THR A 91 12.03 -30.31 2.57
C THR A 91 12.22 -28.80 2.77
N HIS A 92 12.92 -28.15 1.85
CA HIS A 92 13.15 -26.71 1.86
C HIS A 92 11.85 -25.90 1.86
N GLU A 93 10.90 -26.22 0.98
CA GLU A 93 9.63 -25.49 0.92
C GLU A 93 8.78 -25.71 2.17
N LEU A 94 8.72 -26.94 2.70
CA LEU A 94 8.01 -27.21 3.95
C LEU A 94 8.65 -26.49 5.14
N ASP A 95 9.98 -26.47 5.22
CA ASP A 95 10.70 -25.76 6.28
C ASP A 95 10.44 -24.25 6.21
N PHE A 96 10.52 -23.66 5.00
CA PHE A 96 10.22 -22.25 4.80
C PHE A 96 8.78 -21.91 5.21
N LEU A 97 7.79 -22.66 4.71
CA LEU A 97 6.37 -22.44 4.99
C LEU A 97 6.05 -22.60 6.48
N ASN A 98 6.55 -23.65 7.12
CA ASN A 98 6.32 -23.88 8.55
C ASN A 98 6.96 -22.79 9.41
N GLN A 99 8.18 -22.37 9.11
CA GLN A 99 8.90 -21.39 9.93
C GLN A 99 8.39 -19.95 9.73
N ASN A 100 7.92 -19.61 8.53
CA ASN A 100 7.71 -18.21 8.16
C ASN A 100 6.29 -17.85 7.70
N VAL A 101 5.42 -18.83 7.44
CA VAL A 101 4.12 -18.59 6.80
C VAL A 101 2.97 -19.16 7.62
N LEU A 102 2.93 -20.48 7.75
CA LEU A 102 1.76 -21.21 8.25
C LEU A 102 1.46 -20.98 9.73
N ASN A 103 2.47 -20.55 10.50
CA ASN A 103 2.35 -20.24 11.93
C ASN A 103 2.20 -18.74 12.21
N THR A 104 1.80 -17.95 11.22
CA THR A 104 1.59 -16.50 11.35
C THR A 104 0.11 -16.14 11.33
N PRO A 105 -0.29 -14.98 11.90
CA PRO A 105 -1.66 -14.46 11.76
C PRO A 105 -2.09 -14.23 10.31
N ASN A 106 -1.14 -14.14 9.38
CA ASN A 106 -1.36 -13.87 7.96
C ASN A 106 -1.18 -15.11 7.08
N ALA A 107 -1.24 -16.31 7.66
CA ALA A 107 -0.94 -17.56 6.95
C ALA A 107 -1.70 -17.69 5.62
N ASP A 108 -3.00 -17.38 5.59
CA ASP A 108 -3.82 -17.48 4.37
C ASP A 108 -3.34 -16.53 3.25
N ARG A 109 -3.26 -15.22 3.52
CA ARG A 109 -2.82 -14.23 2.53
C ARG A 109 -1.36 -14.42 2.09
N ALA A 110 -0.50 -14.88 3.00
CA ALA A 110 0.88 -15.20 2.67
C ALA A 110 1.00 -16.50 1.85
N THR A 111 0.16 -17.51 2.09
CA THR A 111 0.11 -18.72 1.26
C THR A 111 -0.35 -18.42 -0.15
N ARG A 112 -1.38 -17.57 -0.32
CA ARG A 112 -1.80 -17.08 -1.64
C ARG A 112 -0.65 -16.37 -2.35
N THR A 113 0.05 -15.47 -1.65
CA THR A 113 1.23 -14.76 -2.17
C THR A 113 2.31 -15.75 -2.60
N TYR A 114 2.64 -16.75 -1.78
CA TYR A 114 3.63 -17.78 -2.12
C TYR A 114 3.29 -18.49 -3.43
N LEU A 115 2.03 -18.95 -3.57
CA LEU A 115 1.58 -19.66 -4.78
C LEU A 115 1.68 -18.79 -6.04
N GLU A 116 1.31 -17.51 -5.91
CA GLU A 116 1.44 -16.54 -7.00
C GLU A 116 2.91 -16.31 -7.36
N MET A 117 3.78 -16.09 -6.36
CA MET A 117 5.21 -15.87 -6.57
C MET A 117 5.90 -17.09 -7.17
N LYS A 118 5.51 -18.31 -6.81
CA LYS A 118 6.02 -19.54 -7.45
C LYS A 118 5.60 -19.63 -8.91
N THR A 119 4.38 -19.22 -9.26
CA THR A 119 3.92 -19.17 -10.65
C THR A 119 4.75 -18.19 -11.48
N LEU A 120 5.03 -17.00 -10.93
CA LEU A 120 5.89 -16.01 -11.57
C LEU A 120 7.34 -16.50 -11.67
N GLN A 121 7.86 -17.18 -10.65
CA GLN A 121 9.18 -17.82 -10.68
C GLN A 121 9.30 -18.87 -11.77
N ASP A 122 8.31 -19.75 -11.92
CA ASP A 122 8.32 -20.78 -12.96
C ASP A 122 8.39 -20.16 -14.37
N THR A 123 7.79 -18.96 -14.54
CA THR A 123 7.76 -18.23 -15.82
C THR A 123 9.02 -17.39 -16.04
N ARG A 124 9.56 -16.75 -14.99
CA ARG A 124 10.68 -15.79 -15.04
C ARG A 124 11.72 -16.09 -13.94
N PRO A 125 12.37 -17.26 -13.95
CA PRO A 125 13.34 -17.63 -12.92
C PRO A 125 14.61 -16.77 -12.95
N ASP A 126 14.87 -16.07 -14.06
CA ASP A 126 15.95 -15.10 -14.24
C ASP A 126 15.72 -13.77 -13.48
N ARG A 127 14.50 -13.53 -13.02
CA ARG A 127 14.10 -12.32 -12.30
C ARG A 127 13.55 -12.62 -10.92
N ILE A 128 12.71 -13.65 -10.80
CA ILE A 128 12.08 -14.06 -9.55
C ILE A 128 12.84 -15.28 -9.00
N THR A 129 13.85 -15.01 -8.20
CA THR A 129 14.68 -16.04 -7.55
C THR A 129 13.94 -16.66 -6.35
N GLN A 130 14.40 -17.81 -5.84
CA GLN A 130 13.84 -18.41 -4.64
C GLN A 130 13.88 -17.43 -3.44
N ALA A 131 15.01 -16.73 -3.27
CA ALA A 131 15.15 -15.71 -2.24
C ALA A 131 14.13 -14.55 -2.40
N THR A 132 13.77 -14.21 -3.65
CA THR A 132 12.72 -13.21 -3.93
C THR A 132 11.36 -13.72 -3.47
N VAL A 133 10.99 -14.95 -3.85
CA VAL A 133 9.73 -15.59 -3.43
C VAL A 133 9.63 -15.61 -1.91
N GLU A 134 10.69 -16.05 -1.23
CA GLU A 134 10.72 -16.17 0.23
C GLU A 134 10.63 -14.81 0.93
N THR A 135 11.35 -13.80 0.41
CA THR A 135 11.33 -12.45 0.98
C THR A 135 9.93 -11.83 0.86
N LEU A 136 9.33 -11.87 -0.34
CA LEU A 136 7.99 -11.32 -0.59
C LEU A 136 6.93 -12.05 0.25
N THR A 137 6.97 -13.38 0.27
CA THR A 137 6.04 -14.20 1.05
C THR A 137 6.17 -13.90 2.55
N ARG A 138 7.41 -13.86 3.07
CA ARG A 138 7.66 -13.56 4.49
C ARG A 138 7.23 -12.13 4.85
N ALA A 139 7.40 -11.18 3.95
CA ALA A 139 6.98 -9.80 4.14
C ALA A 139 5.47 -9.68 4.32
N VAL A 140 4.68 -10.48 3.59
CA VAL A 140 3.22 -10.59 3.78
C VAL A 140 2.87 -11.34 5.07
N ALA A 141 3.61 -12.40 5.38
CA ALA A 141 3.33 -13.23 6.55
C ALA A 141 3.62 -12.53 7.89
N THR A 142 4.71 -11.77 7.98
CA THR A 142 5.26 -11.29 9.25
C THR A 142 4.64 -9.94 9.64
N PRO A 143 3.85 -9.87 10.73
CA PRO A 143 3.22 -8.62 11.16
C PRO A 143 4.24 -7.51 11.41
N ARG A 144 3.90 -6.25 11.07
CA ARG A 144 4.79 -5.09 11.29
C ARG A 144 5.13 -4.92 12.77
N ASP A 145 4.13 -5.03 13.63
CA ASP A 145 4.29 -5.00 15.07
C ASP A 145 4.29 -6.43 15.65
N ALA A 146 5.38 -6.80 16.31
CA ALA A 146 5.48 -8.10 16.98
C ALA A 146 4.56 -8.19 18.21
N ALA A 147 4.14 -7.06 18.79
CA ALA A 147 3.20 -7.02 19.90
C ALA A 147 1.72 -7.14 19.45
N GLY A 148 1.44 -7.00 18.14
CA GLY A 148 0.12 -7.22 17.55
C GLY A 148 -0.98 -6.25 18.02
N ALA A 149 -0.61 -5.07 18.53
CA ALA A 149 -1.56 -4.18 19.20
C ALA A 149 -2.48 -3.43 18.20
N ALA A 150 -1.95 -2.84 17.12
CA ALA A 150 -2.75 -2.07 16.17
C ALA A 150 -3.03 -2.77 14.84
N GLY A 151 -2.12 -3.57 14.29
CA GLY A 151 -2.30 -4.19 12.97
C GLY A 151 -1.75 -5.61 12.92
N GLN A 152 -2.44 -6.49 12.20
CA GLN A 152 -1.92 -7.82 11.86
C GLN A 152 -1.24 -7.82 10.48
N GLU A 153 -1.47 -6.81 9.65
CA GLU A 153 -0.87 -6.70 8.33
C GLU A 153 0.66 -6.93 8.34
N GLY A 154 1.14 -7.58 7.30
CA GLY A 154 2.56 -7.76 7.04
C GLY A 154 3.29 -6.44 6.81
N VAL A 155 4.61 -6.50 6.60
CA VAL A 155 5.43 -5.37 6.13
C VAL A 155 4.89 -4.82 4.80
N MET A 156 4.28 -5.69 4.00
CA MET A 156 3.52 -5.35 2.80
C MET A 156 2.32 -6.29 2.67
N GLY A 157 1.34 -5.93 1.85
CA GLY A 157 0.26 -6.82 1.46
C GLY A 157 0.52 -7.63 0.19
N PRO A 158 -0.34 -8.60 -0.15
CA PRO A 158 -0.23 -9.40 -1.36
C PRO A 158 -0.17 -8.59 -2.67
N SER A 159 -0.99 -7.54 -2.83
CA SER A 159 -0.97 -6.66 -4.01
C SER A 159 0.39 -5.99 -4.19
N GLN A 160 0.96 -5.47 -3.11
CA GLN A 160 2.28 -4.83 -3.09
C GLN A 160 3.39 -5.83 -3.42
N ALA A 161 3.28 -7.08 -2.96
CA ALA A 161 4.21 -8.16 -3.31
C ALA A 161 4.14 -8.52 -4.81
N ARG A 162 2.91 -8.59 -5.36
CA ARG A 162 2.68 -8.78 -6.80
C ARG A 162 3.28 -7.64 -7.62
N ASP A 163 3.08 -6.40 -7.20
CA ASP A 163 3.64 -5.23 -7.87
C ASP A 163 5.17 -5.22 -7.86
N ALA A 164 5.77 -5.60 -6.72
CA ALA A 164 7.22 -5.76 -6.61
C ALA A 164 7.75 -6.83 -7.58
N ALA A 165 7.08 -7.99 -7.67
CA ALA A 165 7.46 -9.05 -8.60
C ALA A 165 7.30 -8.64 -10.07
N GLN A 166 6.21 -7.94 -10.41
CA GLN A 166 6.01 -7.42 -11.77
C GLN A 166 7.05 -6.36 -12.13
N ALA A 167 7.42 -5.49 -11.19
CA ALA A 167 8.48 -4.53 -11.36
C ALA A 167 9.82 -5.24 -11.62
N LEU A 168 10.16 -6.28 -10.85
CA LEU A 168 11.36 -7.11 -11.06
C LEU A 168 11.40 -7.74 -12.46
N ILE A 169 10.26 -8.19 -12.96
CA ILE A 169 10.13 -8.77 -14.30
C ILE A 169 10.34 -7.72 -15.40
N GLY A 170 9.79 -6.52 -15.20
CA GLY A 170 9.81 -5.43 -16.19
C GLY A 170 11.06 -4.55 -16.17
N MET A 171 11.80 -4.51 -15.06
CA MET A 171 12.93 -3.59 -14.91
C MET A 171 14.13 -3.92 -15.81
N THR A 172 14.90 -2.88 -16.12
CA THR A 172 16.13 -3.00 -16.91
C THR A 172 17.19 -3.84 -16.20
N GLY A 173 18.16 -4.37 -16.96
CA GLY A 173 19.25 -5.16 -16.36
C GLY A 173 20.13 -4.35 -15.40
N SER A 174 20.35 -3.06 -15.67
CA SER A 174 21.12 -2.17 -14.77
C SER A 174 20.37 -1.91 -13.47
N ASP A 175 19.07 -1.62 -13.54
CA ASP A 175 18.24 -1.43 -12.36
C ASP A 175 18.14 -2.72 -11.54
N TYR A 176 17.91 -3.86 -12.19
CA TYR A 176 17.89 -5.16 -11.51
C TYR A 176 19.20 -5.43 -10.77
N LYS A 177 20.34 -5.20 -11.41
CA LYS A 177 21.66 -5.38 -10.77
C LYS A 177 21.85 -4.43 -9.58
N ALA A 178 21.43 -3.17 -9.70
CA ALA A 178 21.49 -2.20 -8.60
C ALA A 178 20.63 -2.64 -7.41
N LEU A 179 19.41 -3.13 -7.68
CA LEU A 179 18.52 -3.68 -6.66
C LEU A 179 19.11 -4.91 -5.98
N GLN A 180 19.67 -5.87 -6.73
CA GLN A 180 20.33 -7.03 -6.12
C GLN A 180 21.46 -6.61 -5.18
N GLY A 181 22.28 -5.64 -5.59
CA GLY A 181 23.32 -5.07 -4.72
C GLY A 181 22.76 -4.42 -3.44
N ALA A 182 21.62 -3.73 -3.52
CA ALA A 182 20.96 -3.16 -2.36
C ALA A 182 20.39 -4.24 -1.42
N LEU A 183 19.78 -5.31 -1.96
CA LEU A 183 19.25 -6.44 -1.20
C LEU A 183 20.36 -7.26 -0.52
N ASP A 184 21.50 -7.44 -1.19
CA ASP A 184 22.69 -8.10 -0.65
C ASP A 184 23.34 -7.27 0.46
N ASN A 185 23.29 -5.94 0.34
CA ASN A 185 23.81 -5.04 1.36
C ASN A 185 22.88 -4.81 2.56
N ALA A 186 21.66 -5.36 2.56
CA ALA A 186 20.73 -5.23 3.68
C ALA A 186 21.37 -5.68 5.01
N GLY A 187 21.18 -4.89 6.07
CA GLY A 187 21.82 -5.05 7.39
C GLY A 187 23.25 -4.53 7.49
N ASN A 188 23.85 -4.06 6.40
CA ASN A 188 25.19 -3.47 6.40
C ASN A 188 25.13 -1.95 6.24
N ARG A 189 25.84 -1.21 7.09
CA ARG A 189 26.06 0.24 6.94
C ARG A 189 27.55 0.51 6.83
N ASP A 190 27.97 1.31 5.85
CA ASP A 190 29.38 1.63 5.59
C ASP A 190 30.29 0.37 5.46
N ASN A 191 29.78 -0.66 4.80
CA ASN A 191 30.40 -1.99 4.64
C ASN A 191 30.61 -2.78 5.95
N GLN A 192 29.89 -2.43 7.02
CA GLN A 192 29.92 -3.16 8.28
C GLN A 192 28.54 -3.75 8.60
N CYS A 193 28.51 -5.04 8.93
CA CYS A 193 27.32 -5.69 9.45
C CYS A 193 26.94 -5.08 10.79
N ILE A 194 25.72 -4.54 10.88
CA ILE A 194 25.23 -3.89 12.08
C ILE A 194 24.51 -4.92 12.96
N ALA A 195 25.03 -5.10 14.18
CA ALA A 195 24.41 -6.00 15.15
C ALA A 195 22.97 -5.58 15.46
N GLY A 196 22.03 -6.51 15.34
CA GLY A 196 20.60 -6.27 15.59
C GLY A 196 19.83 -5.64 14.42
N ALA A 197 20.46 -5.44 13.26
CA ALA A 197 19.74 -5.00 12.06
C ALA A 197 18.71 -6.04 11.61
N ASP A 198 17.54 -5.58 11.18
CA ASP A 198 16.50 -6.43 10.60
C ASP A 198 16.69 -6.55 9.09
N VAL A 199 17.62 -7.42 8.68
CA VAL A 199 17.94 -7.71 7.27
C VAL A 199 16.69 -8.03 6.45
N GLN A 200 15.75 -8.78 7.03
CA GLN A 200 14.54 -9.20 6.31
C GLN A 200 13.54 -8.04 6.19
N GLY A 201 13.39 -7.23 7.24
CA GLY A 201 12.62 -6.00 7.20
C GLY A 201 13.15 -5.00 6.16
N GLU A 202 14.47 -4.82 6.06
CA GLU A 202 15.08 -3.97 5.04
C GLU A 202 14.79 -4.47 3.62
N ARG A 203 15.01 -5.77 3.36
CA ARG A 203 14.72 -6.38 2.06
C ARG A 203 13.25 -6.27 1.67
N ALA A 204 12.35 -6.50 2.63
CA ALA A 204 10.92 -6.34 2.42
C ALA A 204 10.57 -4.88 2.04
N LEU A 205 11.04 -3.89 2.79
CA LEU A 205 10.77 -2.49 2.51
C LEU A 205 11.40 -2.01 1.18
N LEU A 206 12.56 -2.56 0.79
CA LEU A 206 13.16 -2.33 -0.52
C LEU A 206 12.28 -2.83 -1.65
N LEU A 207 11.78 -4.07 -1.54
CA LEU A 207 10.88 -4.64 -2.54
C LEU A 207 9.53 -3.92 -2.57
N LYS A 208 9.01 -3.47 -1.43
CA LYS A 208 7.81 -2.62 -1.37
C LYS A 208 8.02 -1.29 -2.11
N ALA A 209 9.17 -0.63 -1.89
CA ALA A 209 9.54 0.60 -2.60
C ALA A 209 9.66 0.39 -4.12
N VAL A 210 10.12 -0.80 -4.55
CA VAL A 210 10.18 -1.21 -5.96
C VAL A 210 8.77 -1.41 -6.53
N GLY A 211 7.87 -2.08 -5.80
CA GLY A 211 6.47 -2.26 -6.19
C GLY A 211 5.74 -0.92 -6.36
N ALA A 212 5.96 0.03 -5.43
CA ALA A 212 5.40 1.38 -5.53
C ALA A 212 5.91 2.19 -6.74
N ARG A 213 6.93 1.68 -7.43
CA ARG A 213 7.53 2.28 -8.64
C ARG A 213 7.41 1.35 -9.86
N ARG A 214 6.47 0.38 -9.82
CA ARG A 214 6.32 -0.66 -10.84
C ARG A 214 6.26 -0.09 -12.25
N GLU A 215 5.41 0.90 -12.50
CA GLU A 215 5.25 1.49 -13.83
C GLU A 215 6.53 2.20 -14.31
N GLN A 216 7.18 2.98 -13.43
CA GLN A 216 8.39 3.73 -13.77
C GLN A 216 9.57 2.80 -14.04
N LEU A 217 9.66 1.67 -13.34
CA LEU A 217 10.71 0.66 -13.52
C LEU A 217 10.45 -0.26 -14.72
N ALA A 218 9.19 -0.63 -14.98
CA ALA A 218 8.82 -1.47 -16.11
C ALA A 218 8.78 -0.71 -17.44
N SER A 219 8.46 0.58 -17.41
CA SER A 219 8.36 1.44 -18.58
C SER A 219 9.16 2.74 -18.40
N PRO A 220 10.50 2.66 -18.29
CA PRO A 220 11.32 3.85 -18.06
C PRO A 220 11.19 4.87 -19.19
N GLY A 221 11.20 6.15 -18.83
CA GLY A 221 11.15 7.26 -19.77
C GLY A 221 12.33 7.25 -20.77
N LEU A 222 12.24 8.01 -21.85
CA LEU A 222 13.29 8.05 -22.89
C LEU A 222 14.69 8.35 -22.33
N MET A 223 14.77 9.30 -21.38
CA MET A 223 16.04 9.67 -20.75
C MET A 223 16.61 8.55 -19.87
N ASP A 224 15.76 7.82 -19.15
CA ASP A 224 16.21 6.68 -18.33
C ASP A 224 16.62 5.49 -19.20
N ARG A 225 15.93 5.27 -20.33
CA ARG A 225 16.37 4.30 -21.35
C ARG A 225 17.73 4.67 -21.94
N ALA A 226 17.96 5.94 -22.24
CA ALA A 226 19.27 6.38 -22.70
C ALA A 226 20.36 6.15 -21.65
N ARG A 227 20.10 6.47 -20.37
CA ARG A 227 21.04 6.20 -19.26
C ARG A 227 21.35 4.70 -19.12
N SER A 228 20.34 3.83 -19.21
CA SER A 228 20.55 2.39 -19.04
C SER A 228 21.40 1.76 -20.14
N VAL A 229 21.31 2.27 -21.37
CA VAL A 229 22.21 1.88 -22.47
C VAL A 229 23.68 2.17 -22.14
N PHE A 230 23.96 3.23 -21.38
CA PHE A 230 25.29 3.58 -20.89
C PHE A 230 25.59 3.01 -19.49
N GLY A 231 24.81 2.05 -19.00
CA GLY A 231 25.01 1.39 -17.71
C GLY A 231 24.51 2.15 -16.48
N GLY A 232 23.79 3.26 -16.67
CA GLY A 232 23.16 4.01 -15.59
C GLY A 232 21.87 3.38 -15.07
N THR A 233 21.48 3.77 -13.86
CA THR A 233 20.20 3.45 -13.22
C THR A 233 19.14 4.50 -13.55
N SER A 234 17.87 4.08 -13.56
CA SER A 234 16.73 4.98 -13.72
C SER A 234 16.53 5.89 -12.49
N SER A 235 15.77 6.97 -12.63
CA SER A 235 15.44 7.85 -11.50
C SER A 235 14.69 7.09 -10.39
N ALA A 236 13.76 6.22 -10.76
CA ALA A 236 13.00 5.39 -9.82
C ALA A 236 13.92 4.45 -9.04
N MET A 237 14.90 3.82 -9.70
CA MET A 237 15.87 2.97 -9.02
C MET A 237 16.80 3.79 -8.09
N ASN A 238 17.20 5.00 -8.49
CA ASN A 238 18.01 5.88 -7.64
C ASN A 238 17.29 6.24 -6.33
N GLU A 239 15.97 6.49 -6.38
CA GLU A 239 15.16 6.70 -5.17
C GLU A 239 15.17 5.47 -4.26
N VAL A 240 14.98 4.28 -4.81
CA VAL A 240 14.99 3.03 -4.04
C VAL A 240 16.37 2.78 -3.43
N THR A 241 17.47 2.98 -4.16
CA THR A 241 18.83 2.80 -3.61
C THR A 241 19.16 3.87 -2.58
N GLY A 242 18.69 5.11 -2.77
CA GLY A 242 18.83 6.16 -1.77
C GLY A 242 18.08 5.82 -0.48
N TYR A 243 16.86 5.27 -0.61
CA TYR A 243 16.10 4.74 0.51
C TYR A 243 16.82 3.57 1.20
N ALA A 244 17.40 2.63 0.42
CA ALA A 244 18.21 1.54 0.94
C ALA A 244 19.31 2.04 1.88
N SER A 245 20.07 3.06 1.46
CA SER A 245 21.12 3.66 2.27
C SER A 245 20.60 4.30 3.56
N ARG A 246 19.38 4.88 3.54
CA ARG A 246 18.77 5.50 4.74
C ARG A 246 18.30 4.47 5.78
N ILE A 247 17.92 3.27 5.34
CA ILE A 247 17.42 2.22 6.23
C ILE A 247 18.47 1.17 6.59
N ALA A 248 19.57 1.11 5.85
CA ALA A 248 20.66 0.15 6.03
C ALA A 248 21.12 0.02 7.48
N GLY A 249 21.08 -1.19 8.04
CA GLY A 249 21.49 -1.49 9.42
C GLY A 249 20.50 -1.08 10.51
N SER A 250 19.23 -0.82 10.17
CA SER A 250 18.23 -0.37 11.15
C SER A 250 17.57 -1.56 11.85
N GLN A 251 17.18 -1.35 13.11
CA GLN A 251 16.41 -2.33 13.87
C GLN A 251 14.96 -2.38 13.38
N ARG A 252 14.30 -3.53 13.57
CA ARG A 252 12.91 -3.75 13.15
C ARG A 252 11.97 -2.64 13.61
N ALA A 253 12.00 -2.28 14.89
CA ALA A 253 11.08 -1.29 15.45
C ALA A 253 11.18 0.07 14.75
N ASP A 254 12.39 0.52 14.44
CA ASP A 254 12.61 1.78 13.72
C ASP A 254 12.21 1.69 12.25
N LEU A 255 12.54 0.57 11.58
CA LEU A 255 12.13 0.33 10.20
C LEU A 255 10.61 0.40 10.05
N MET A 256 9.90 -0.38 10.87
CA MET A 256 8.44 -0.49 10.79
C MET A 256 7.78 0.85 11.13
N ARG A 257 8.23 1.53 12.19
CA ARG A 257 7.72 2.86 12.56
C ARG A 257 7.92 3.89 11.45
N GLN A 258 9.06 3.87 10.77
CA GLN A 258 9.41 4.88 9.76
C GLN A 258 8.93 4.52 8.34
N SER A 259 8.37 3.34 8.14
CA SER A 259 7.79 2.88 6.87
C SER A 259 6.27 3.05 6.78
N THR A 260 5.65 3.61 7.81
CA THR A 260 4.23 3.94 7.88
C THR A 260 4.06 5.31 8.53
N VAL A 261 2.86 5.88 8.48
CA VAL A 261 2.48 7.03 9.30
C VAL A 261 1.22 6.78 10.14
N ILE A 262 0.82 5.52 10.31
CA ILE A 262 -0.17 5.11 11.31
C ILE A 262 0.52 4.77 12.65
N ASP A 263 -0.23 4.76 13.74
CA ASP A 263 0.29 4.27 15.01
C ASP A 263 0.18 2.74 15.08
N LEU A 264 1.30 2.04 14.87
CA LEU A 264 1.38 0.57 14.91
C LEU A 264 1.06 -0.03 16.29
N GLN A 265 1.08 0.77 17.35
CA GLN A 265 0.67 0.35 18.69
C GLN A 265 -0.77 0.79 19.02
N GLY A 266 -1.35 1.63 18.18
CA GLY A 266 -2.63 2.28 18.40
C GLY A 266 -2.46 3.46 19.35
N GLY A 267 -3.44 4.35 19.36
CA GLY A 267 -3.33 5.63 20.07
C GLY A 267 -3.05 6.77 19.12
N THR A 268 -2.44 7.86 19.60
CA THR A 268 -2.39 9.16 18.91
C THR A 268 -1.05 9.42 18.22
N GLY A 269 -0.30 8.40 17.81
CA GLY A 269 1.00 8.58 17.15
C GLY A 269 0.95 8.77 15.64
N ALA A 270 -0.23 8.72 15.01
CA ALA A 270 -0.36 8.75 13.55
C ALA A 270 -0.25 10.17 12.96
N LEU A 271 -0.13 10.24 11.63
CA LEU A 271 -0.14 11.48 10.87
C LEU A 271 -1.37 12.32 11.21
N GLN A 272 -1.12 13.54 11.65
CA GLN A 272 -2.17 14.48 12.01
C GLN A 272 -2.36 15.55 10.92
N GLN A 273 -3.61 15.91 10.67
CA GLN A 273 -3.96 17.01 9.78
C GLN A 273 -3.59 18.35 10.43
N ARG A 274 -3.07 19.28 9.64
CA ARG A 274 -2.52 20.55 10.13
C ARG A 274 -3.38 21.76 9.80
N TRP A 275 -4.29 21.60 8.85
CA TRP A 275 -5.26 22.62 8.44
C TRP A 275 -6.67 22.19 8.80
N ASN A 276 -7.56 23.16 9.02
CA ASN A 276 -8.98 22.87 9.15
C ASN A 276 -9.49 22.20 7.88
N ASP A 277 -10.38 21.21 8.02
CA ASP A 277 -11.00 20.48 6.90
C ASP A 277 -10.02 19.78 5.92
N SER A 278 -8.76 19.57 6.32
CA SER A 278 -7.75 18.85 5.54
C SER A 278 -7.75 17.33 5.79
N CYS A 279 -8.88 16.77 6.24
CA CYS A 279 -9.01 15.33 6.52
C CYS A 279 -8.79 14.47 5.26
N ALA A 280 -9.33 14.90 4.11
CA ALA A 280 -9.15 14.21 2.83
C ALA A 280 -7.67 14.16 2.37
N PRO A 281 -6.95 15.30 2.23
CA PRO A 281 -5.54 15.24 1.82
C PRO A 281 -4.67 14.51 2.85
N THR A 282 -4.95 14.64 4.15
CA THR A 282 -4.19 13.90 5.17
C THR A 282 -4.42 12.39 5.09
N SER A 283 -5.66 11.94 4.88
CA SER A 283 -5.96 10.53 4.64
C SER A 283 -5.27 10.01 3.37
N GLN A 284 -5.19 10.80 2.30
CA GLN A 284 -4.41 10.43 1.11
C GLN A 284 -2.91 10.31 1.38
N GLN A 285 -2.34 11.19 2.23
CA GLN A 285 -0.96 11.05 2.66
C GLN A 285 -0.74 9.75 3.45
N ILE A 286 -1.70 9.35 4.30
CA ILE A 286 -1.65 8.08 5.02
C ILE A 286 -1.61 6.91 4.02
N ALA A 287 -2.59 6.81 3.11
CA ALA A 287 -2.62 5.70 2.13
C ALA A 287 -1.38 5.68 1.22
N ARG A 288 -0.87 6.85 0.82
CA ARG A 288 0.37 6.92 0.05
C ARG A 288 1.58 6.42 0.85
N ALA A 289 1.67 6.75 2.13
CA ALA A 289 2.75 6.28 3.00
C ALA A 289 2.67 4.78 3.25
N GLU A 290 1.45 4.23 3.35
CA GLU A 290 1.23 2.79 3.43
C GLU A 290 1.64 2.07 2.15
N ALA A 291 1.46 2.68 0.98
CA ALA A 291 1.89 2.14 -0.31
C ALA A 291 3.40 2.30 -0.56
N ASP A 292 3.97 3.48 -0.29
CA ASP A 292 5.35 3.84 -0.59
C ASP A 292 6.19 4.15 0.67
N PRO A 293 7.04 3.21 1.12
CA PRO A 293 7.84 3.42 2.34
C PRO A 293 8.91 4.52 2.16
N VAL A 294 9.28 4.89 0.93
CA VAL A 294 10.17 6.04 0.67
C VAL A 294 9.46 7.34 1.04
N TYR A 295 8.18 7.46 0.68
CA TYR A 295 7.36 8.60 1.04
C TYR A 295 7.07 8.62 2.55
N ALA A 296 6.72 7.49 3.16
CA ALA A 296 6.57 7.40 4.61
C ALA A 296 7.81 7.90 5.35
N ARG A 297 9.00 7.42 4.95
CA ARG A 297 10.25 7.85 5.56
C ARG A 297 10.52 9.34 5.40
N ARG A 298 10.14 9.94 4.26
CA ARG A 298 10.25 11.38 4.03
C ARG A 298 9.36 12.17 4.99
N LEU A 299 8.15 11.70 5.29
CA LEU A 299 7.27 12.37 6.26
C LEU A 299 7.87 12.35 7.68
N HIS A 300 8.61 11.29 8.03
CA HIS A 300 9.35 11.20 9.30
C HIS A 300 10.61 12.08 9.39
N ASP A 301 10.93 12.89 8.38
CA ASP A 301 11.97 13.92 8.47
C ASP A 301 11.52 15.12 9.36
N GLU A 302 10.25 15.13 9.77
CA GLU A 302 9.66 16.04 10.75
C GLU A 302 8.61 15.28 11.61
N PRO A 303 8.14 15.84 12.74
CA PRO A 303 7.12 15.17 13.56
C PRO A 303 5.80 14.99 12.79
N ILE A 304 5.40 13.73 12.56
CA ILE A 304 4.15 13.39 11.83
C ILE A 304 2.89 13.68 12.65
N HIS A 305 2.96 13.52 13.98
CA HIS A 305 1.90 13.89 14.92
C HIS A 305 2.13 15.31 15.43
N SER A 306 1.67 16.29 14.65
CA SER A 306 1.82 17.70 14.95
C SER A 306 0.75 18.52 14.22
N THR A 307 0.32 19.61 14.86
CA THR A 307 -0.57 20.60 14.25
C THR A 307 0.18 21.78 13.63
N ASP A 308 1.52 21.77 13.63
CA ASP A 308 2.32 22.86 13.06
C ASP A 308 2.16 22.90 11.53
N SER A 309 1.41 23.89 11.04
CA SER A 309 1.13 24.06 9.62
C SER A 309 2.35 24.54 8.80
N ASN A 310 3.39 25.06 9.44
CA ASN A 310 4.57 25.63 8.78
C ASN A 310 5.67 24.59 8.48
N THR A 311 5.27 23.42 7.98
CA THR A 311 6.20 22.31 7.69
C THR A 311 6.01 21.76 6.29
N ALA A 312 6.83 20.78 5.87
CA ALA A 312 6.67 20.17 4.56
C ALA A 312 5.34 19.41 4.44
N ILE A 313 4.96 18.66 5.48
CA ILE A 313 3.67 17.96 5.58
C ILE A 313 2.52 18.97 5.52
N GLY A 314 2.59 20.04 6.31
CA GLY A 314 1.56 21.08 6.31
C GLY A 314 1.41 21.73 4.93
N ARG A 315 2.51 22.05 4.25
CA ARG A 315 2.45 22.61 2.89
C ARG A 315 1.84 21.65 1.87
N GLU A 316 2.21 20.36 1.90
CA GLU A 316 1.62 19.36 1.01
C GLU A 316 0.10 19.21 1.23
N GLN A 317 -0.38 19.24 2.48
CA GLN A 317 -1.81 19.24 2.80
C GLN A 317 -2.52 20.50 2.29
N ALA A 318 -1.94 21.69 2.51
CA ALA A 318 -2.51 22.95 2.04
C ALA A 318 -2.61 22.99 0.52
N GLU A 319 -1.53 22.63 -0.18
CA GLU A 319 -1.49 22.61 -1.64
C GLU A 319 -2.53 21.65 -2.23
N ALA A 320 -2.62 20.43 -1.69
CA ALA A 320 -3.63 19.47 -2.11
C ALA A 320 -5.05 20.02 -1.88
N LEU A 321 -5.30 20.63 -0.72
CA LEU A 321 -6.59 21.22 -0.39
C LEU A 321 -6.97 22.38 -1.32
N THR A 322 -6.10 23.38 -1.46
CA THR A 322 -6.40 24.61 -2.21
C THR A 322 -6.46 24.38 -3.72
N ASN A 323 -5.66 23.45 -4.25
CA ASN A 323 -5.69 23.12 -5.67
C ASN A 323 -6.96 22.35 -6.09
N ASN A 324 -7.73 21.84 -5.12
CA ASN A 324 -8.93 21.03 -5.35
C ASN A 324 -10.19 21.66 -4.76
N GLY A 325 -10.23 22.99 -4.69
CA GLY A 325 -11.42 23.78 -4.33
C GLY A 325 -11.65 23.99 -2.84
N GLY A 326 -10.78 23.47 -1.98
CA GLY A 326 -10.81 23.74 -0.54
C GLY A 326 -10.14 25.06 -0.15
N VAL A 327 -10.23 25.40 1.13
CA VAL A 327 -9.62 26.60 1.73
C VAL A 327 -8.82 26.18 2.95
N ALA A 328 -7.49 26.33 2.86
CA ALA A 328 -6.60 26.07 3.97
C ALA A 328 -6.65 27.22 4.98
N VAL A 329 -7.22 26.94 6.16
CA VAL A 329 -7.10 27.81 7.35
C VAL A 329 -6.48 27.01 8.48
N GLU A 330 -5.74 27.67 9.36
CA GLU A 330 -5.11 26.99 10.49
C GLU A 330 -6.13 26.18 11.27
N ARG A 331 -5.72 25.00 11.75
CA ARG A 331 -6.61 24.09 12.47
C ARG A 331 -7.25 24.81 13.67
N GLY A 332 -8.57 24.65 13.82
CA GLY A 332 -9.35 25.30 14.87
C GLY A 332 -9.81 26.73 14.56
N GLN A 333 -9.41 27.30 13.41
CA GLN A 333 -9.94 28.56 12.91
C GLN A 333 -11.17 28.35 12.03
N ALA A 334 -12.07 29.34 12.03
CA ALA A 334 -13.25 29.34 11.16
C ALA A 334 -12.88 29.72 9.71
N GLY A 335 -13.72 29.32 8.76
CA GLY A 335 -13.60 29.69 7.34
C GLY A 335 -12.83 28.70 6.47
N GLY A 336 -12.45 27.54 7.02
CA GLY A 336 -11.93 26.41 6.26
C GLY A 336 -12.99 25.79 5.35
N SER A 337 -12.52 25.10 4.32
CA SER A 337 -13.37 24.27 3.48
C SER A 337 -12.58 23.06 2.99
N GLY A 338 -13.21 21.88 3.08
CA GLY A 338 -12.60 20.62 2.69
C GLY A 338 -12.54 20.40 1.18
N MET A 339 -11.99 19.26 0.79
CA MET A 339 -12.09 18.70 -0.55
C MET A 339 -12.60 17.26 -0.48
N TRP A 340 -13.18 16.76 -1.56
CA TRP A 340 -13.54 15.35 -1.67
C TRP A 340 -12.31 14.50 -2.03
N PRO A 341 -12.12 13.32 -1.40
CA PRO A 341 -10.97 12.46 -1.70
C PRO A 341 -10.80 12.09 -3.18
N GLU A 342 -11.88 11.85 -3.94
CA GLU A 342 -11.79 11.45 -5.36
C GLU A 342 -11.07 12.46 -6.25
N ALA A 343 -10.97 13.73 -5.85
CA ALA A 343 -10.32 14.75 -6.69
C ALA A 343 -8.83 14.46 -6.93
N THR A 344 -8.17 13.74 -6.02
CA THR A 344 -6.72 13.47 -6.11
C THR A 344 -6.31 12.04 -5.76
N LEU A 345 -7.23 11.17 -5.32
CA LEU A 345 -6.91 9.80 -4.86
C LEU A 345 -6.04 9.02 -5.86
N ASP A 346 -6.41 8.94 -7.13
CA ASP A 346 -5.62 8.19 -8.13
C ASP A 346 -4.24 8.80 -8.36
N THR A 347 -4.17 10.13 -8.40
CA THR A 347 -2.92 10.86 -8.67
C THR A 347 -1.95 10.86 -7.48
N GLN A 348 -2.47 10.78 -6.24
CA GLN A 348 -1.68 10.84 -5.02
C GLN A 348 -1.42 9.46 -4.42
N VAL A 349 -2.34 8.52 -4.59
CA VAL A 349 -2.30 7.18 -4.00
C VAL A 349 -2.26 6.12 -5.09
N GLY A 350 -3.23 6.14 -6.02
CA GLY A 350 -3.43 5.08 -7.02
C GLY A 350 -2.18 4.71 -7.83
N ARG A 351 -1.41 5.72 -8.24
CA ARG A 351 -0.13 5.51 -8.95
C ARG A 351 0.96 4.76 -8.16
N TYR A 352 0.83 4.64 -6.84
CA TYR A 352 1.82 4.02 -5.95
C TYR A 352 1.38 2.66 -5.40
N ASN A 353 0.09 2.34 -5.42
CA ASN A 353 -0.42 1.01 -5.12
C ASN A 353 -1.03 0.32 -6.35
N ASN A 354 -0.87 0.92 -7.54
CA ASN A 354 -1.36 0.42 -8.82
C ASN A 354 -2.88 0.13 -8.81
N HIS A 355 -3.63 0.98 -8.11
CA HIS A 355 -5.07 0.85 -7.91
C HIS A 355 -5.80 2.09 -8.42
N ASP A 356 -6.92 1.89 -9.13
CA ASP A 356 -7.82 2.99 -9.50
C ASP A 356 -8.98 3.01 -8.49
N TYR A 357 -9.23 4.16 -7.87
CA TYR A 357 -10.26 4.30 -6.83
C TYR A 357 -11.57 4.83 -7.40
N ALA A 358 -12.66 4.11 -7.15
CA ALA A 358 -14.01 4.56 -7.45
C ALA A 358 -14.77 4.96 -6.18
N ARG A 359 -15.48 6.09 -6.26
CA ARG A 359 -16.41 6.52 -5.21
C ARG A 359 -17.62 5.58 -5.18
N ASN A 360 -17.93 5.05 -4.00
CA ASN A 360 -19.12 4.25 -3.75
C ASN A 360 -19.96 4.90 -2.64
N ASP A 361 -21.08 5.53 -3.02
CA ASP A 361 -22.04 6.07 -2.06
C ASP A 361 -22.84 4.94 -1.38
N ILE A 362 -23.00 5.05 -0.07
CA ILE A 362 -23.61 4.01 0.77
C ILE A 362 -24.94 4.52 1.31
N ALA A 363 -26.01 3.79 1.01
CA ALA A 363 -27.33 4.08 1.57
C ALA A 363 -27.32 3.95 3.11
N ASP A 364 -28.09 4.79 3.81
CA ASP A 364 -28.19 4.76 5.28
C ASP A 364 -29.03 3.57 5.78
N THR A 365 -28.53 2.36 5.54
CA THR A 365 -29.13 1.10 6.01
C THR A 365 -28.04 0.15 6.49
N PRO A 366 -28.34 -0.75 7.46
CA PRO A 366 -27.35 -1.71 7.91
C PRO A 366 -26.83 -2.64 6.82
N ALA A 367 -27.71 -3.08 5.91
CA ALA A 367 -27.34 -3.97 4.82
C ALA A 367 -26.35 -3.31 3.84
N ALA A 368 -26.55 -2.05 3.48
CA ALA A 368 -25.65 -1.33 2.57
C ALA A 368 -24.25 -1.12 3.18
N ARG A 369 -24.18 -0.78 4.48
CA ARG A 369 -22.91 -0.66 5.19
C ARG A 369 -22.19 -2.00 5.33
N GLN A 370 -22.91 -3.08 5.63
CA GLN A 370 -22.33 -4.43 5.65
C GLN A 370 -21.75 -4.79 4.28
N GLY A 371 -22.48 -4.53 3.19
CA GLY A 371 -21.99 -4.80 1.84
C GLY A 371 -20.73 -4.00 1.48
N ALA A 372 -20.61 -2.75 1.95
CA ALA A 372 -19.39 -1.96 1.78
C ALA A 372 -18.21 -2.53 2.59
N LEU A 373 -18.46 -2.96 3.82
CA LEU A 373 -17.46 -3.60 4.68
C LEU A 373 -16.95 -4.94 4.13
N ASP A 374 -17.80 -5.70 3.43
CA ASP A 374 -17.40 -6.96 2.78
C ASP A 374 -16.48 -6.73 1.57
N ARG A 375 -16.70 -5.65 0.81
CA ARG A 375 -15.79 -5.25 -0.27
C ARG A 375 -14.48 -4.71 0.28
N ALA A 376 -14.54 -3.88 1.32
CA ALA A 376 -13.35 -3.39 2.02
C ALA A 376 -12.52 -4.53 2.62
N ASP A 377 -13.15 -5.56 3.21
CA ASP A 377 -12.45 -6.75 3.73
C ASP A 377 -11.60 -7.44 2.65
N THR A 378 -12.11 -7.52 1.42
CA THR A 378 -11.38 -8.11 0.29
C THR A 378 -10.14 -7.30 -0.06
N LEU A 379 -10.28 -5.98 -0.17
CA LEU A 379 -9.18 -5.06 -0.48
C LEU A 379 -8.12 -5.05 0.63
N LEU A 380 -8.53 -4.94 1.89
CA LEU A 380 -7.62 -4.90 3.04
C LEU A 380 -6.85 -6.23 3.19
N LYS A 381 -7.49 -7.38 2.91
CA LYS A 381 -6.79 -8.67 2.87
C LYS A 381 -5.78 -8.77 1.72
N ASP A 382 -5.98 -8.04 0.63
CA ASP A 382 -4.99 -7.89 -0.45
C ASP A 382 -3.97 -6.76 -0.19
N GLY A 383 -4.09 -6.04 0.93
CA GLY A 383 -3.21 -4.93 1.31
C GLY A 383 -3.46 -3.63 0.55
N ILE A 384 -4.68 -3.43 0.10
CA ILE A 384 -5.16 -2.18 -0.50
C ILE A 384 -5.96 -1.44 0.56
N ASP A 385 -5.44 -0.30 1.01
CA ASP A 385 -6.13 0.56 1.95
C ASP A 385 -7.41 1.14 1.35
N VAL A 386 -8.41 1.32 2.21
CA VAL A 386 -9.74 1.78 1.82
C VAL A 386 -10.00 3.14 2.46
N PRO A 387 -9.84 4.24 1.71
CA PRO A 387 -10.30 5.55 2.16
C PRO A 387 -11.81 5.52 2.35
N ILE A 388 -12.30 6.16 3.41
CA ILE A 388 -13.74 6.23 3.72
C ILE A 388 -14.17 7.65 4.06
N VAL A 389 -15.45 7.95 3.88
CA VAL A 389 -16.09 9.14 4.44
C VAL A 389 -17.21 8.74 5.40
N VAL A 390 -17.20 9.37 6.57
CA VAL A 390 -18.27 9.27 7.56
C VAL A 390 -19.03 10.58 7.64
N ASN A 391 -20.33 10.49 7.88
CA ASN A 391 -21.17 11.63 8.22
C ASN A 391 -21.44 11.61 9.72
N TRP A 392 -21.19 12.74 10.39
CA TRP A 392 -21.41 12.86 11.83
C TRP A 392 -22.88 13.06 12.17
N ASP A 393 -23.31 12.56 13.33
CA ASP A 393 -24.68 12.76 13.81
C ASP A 393 -25.02 14.24 14.03
N GLY A 394 -24.02 15.06 14.35
CA GLY A 394 -24.13 16.52 14.49
C GLY A 394 -24.02 17.31 13.17
N GLY A 395 -23.86 16.62 12.05
CA GLY A 395 -23.63 17.22 10.73
C GLY A 395 -22.14 17.35 10.38
N GLY A 396 -21.88 17.54 9.08
CA GLY A 396 -20.54 17.51 8.52
C GLY A 396 -20.09 16.11 8.12
N SER A 397 -18.94 16.04 7.45
CA SER A 397 -18.35 14.79 6.97
C SER A 397 -16.86 14.77 7.26
N HIS A 398 -16.29 13.58 7.36
CA HIS A 398 -14.87 13.40 7.69
C HIS A 398 -14.27 12.22 6.93
N ALA A 399 -13.09 12.43 6.35
CA ALA A 399 -12.36 11.40 5.62
C ALA A 399 -11.39 10.69 6.57
N LEU A 400 -11.44 9.35 6.58
CA LEU A 400 -10.63 8.47 7.41
C LEU A 400 -9.99 7.38 6.53
N MET A 401 -9.10 6.57 7.10
CA MET A 401 -8.49 5.42 6.42
C MET A 401 -8.75 4.12 7.15
N LEU A 402 -9.18 3.09 6.41
CA LEU A 402 -9.08 1.70 6.86
C LEU A 402 -7.82 1.07 6.26
N THR A 403 -6.97 0.48 7.09
CA THR A 403 -5.66 -0.07 6.65
C THR A 403 -5.46 -1.55 6.96
N ASP A 404 -6.31 -2.16 7.79
CA ASP A 404 -6.25 -3.60 8.05
C ASP A 404 -7.60 -4.15 8.51
N VAL A 405 -7.73 -5.47 8.45
CA VAL A 405 -8.91 -6.22 8.90
C VAL A 405 -8.47 -7.48 9.65
N ARG A 406 -9.20 -7.81 10.72
CA ARG A 406 -9.00 -9.05 11.48
C ARG A 406 -10.32 -9.63 11.95
N GLY A 407 -10.26 -10.89 12.39
CA GLY A 407 -11.44 -11.63 12.83
C GLY A 407 -12.35 -12.01 11.67
N GLU A 408 -13.43 -12.71 12.00
CA GLU A 408 -14.40 -13.22 11.03
C GLU A 408 -15.82 -12.98 11.51
N GLY A 409 -16.76 -12.99 10.56
CA GLY A 409 -18.19 -12.86 10.84
C GLY A 409 -18.51 -11.65 11.73
N ALA A 410 -19.18 -11.90 12.85
CA ALA A 410 -19.62 -10.86 13.79
C ALA A 410 -18.47 -10.23 14.60
N ASP A 411 -17.33 -10.92 14.72
CA ASP A 411 -16.14 -10.45 15.45
C ASP A 411 -15.16 -9.70 14.57
N ARG A 412 -15.52 -9.46 13.30
CA ARG A 412 -14.68 -8.71 12.35
C ARG A 412 -14.42 -7.29 12.86
N GLN A 413 -13.16 -6.88 12.82
CA GLN A 413 -12.71 -5.54 13.19
C GLN A 413 -11.86 -4.94 12.07
N TYR A 414 -11.89 -3.62 11.98
CA TYR A 414 -11.14 -2.85 11.01
C TYR A 414 -10.21 -1.87 11.73
N LEU A 415 -8.97 -1.78 11.26
CA LEU A 415 -8.01 -0.81 11.75
C LEU A 415 -8.31 0.54 11.09
N LEU A 416 -8.78 1.48 11.88
CA LEU A 416 -9.10 2.83 11.45
C LEU A 416 -7.96 3.77 11.85
N THR A 417 -7.59 4.69 10.96
CA THR A 417 -6.77 5.86 11.29
C THR A 417 -7.55 7.14 11.02
N ASP A 418 -7.68 7.95 12.06
CA ASP A 418 -8.29 9.28 12.05
C ASP A 418 -7.21 10.38 11.89
N PRO A 419 -7.23 11.16 10.79
CA PRO A 419 -6.26 12.23 10.60
C PRO A 419 -6.54 13.45 11.50
N TRP A 420 -7.73 13.61 12.07
CA TRP A 420 -8.03 14.77 12.92
C TRP A 420 -7.19 14.74 14.20
N ASN A 421 -7.27 13.62 14.93
CA ASN A 421 -6.50 13.41 16.15
C ASN A 421 -5.19 12.65 15.92
N GLY A 422 -4.88 12.25 14.69
CA GLY A 422 -3.77 11.35 14.40
C GLY A 422 -3.92 10.05 15.19
N GLN A 423 -5.13 9.52 15.29
CA GLN A 423 -5.47 8.40 16.15
C GLN A 423 -5.67 7.12 15.34
N THR A 424 -5.03 6.01 15.73
CA THR A 424 -5.22 4.68 15.13
C THR A 424 -5.84 3.72 16.14
N GLY A 425 -6.75 2.85 15.69
CA GLY A 425 -7.36 1.83 16.54
C GLY A 425 -8.42 0.97 15.86
N TRP A 426 -8.75 -0.15 16.51
CA TRP A 426 -9.71 -1.11 15.99
C TRP A 426 -11.16 -0.69 16.26
N ILE A 427 -11.98 -0.68 15.21
CA ILE A 427 -13.44 -0.53 15.29
C ILE A 427 -14.12 -1.85 14.91
N ARG A 428 -15.29 -2.15 15.50
CA ARG A 428 -16.05 -3.35 15.17
C ARG A 428 -16.85 -3.14 13.89
N GLY A 429 -16.81 -4.12 12.98
CA GLY A 429 -17.61 -4.09 11.76
C GLY A 429 -19.11 -4.06 12.04
N SER A 430 -19.56 -4.75 13.10
CA SER A 430 -20.96 -4.76 13.53
C SER A 430 -21.47 -3.38 13.97
N ASP A 431 -20.64 -2.58 14.64
CA ASP A 431 -20.97 -1.21 15.03
C ASP A 431 -21.07 -0.28 13.80
N VAL A 432 -20.22 -0.54 12.79
CA VAL A 432 -20.24 0.21 11.52
C VAL A 432 -21.49 -0.14 10.73
N ALA A 433 -21.82 -1.43 10.61
CA ALA A 433 -23.03 -1.89 9.96
C ALA A 433 -24.28 -1.30 10.65
N SER A 434 -24.39 -1.34 11.97
CA SER A 434 -25.54 -0.75 12.68
C SER A 434 -25.68 0.76 12.49
N GLY A 435 -24.57 1.47 12.20
CA GLY A 435 -24.54 2.93 12.07
C GLY A 435 -24.46 3.64 13.43
N SER A 436 -23.85 3.00 14.42
CA SER A 436 -23.66 3.52 15.78
C SER A 436 -22.19 3.54 16.20
N THR A 437 -21.29 3.81 15.26
CA THR A 437 -19.84 3.71 15.50
C THR A 437 -19.27 5.02 16.02
N ASN A 438 -18.40 4.92 17.03
CA ASN A 438 -17.45 5.97 17.37
C ASN A 438 -16.20 5.82 16.49
N PHE A 439 -16.04 6.71 15.52
CA PHE A 439 -14.87 6.77 14.63
C PHE A 439 -13.74 7.62 15.24
N MET A 440 -13.55 7.53 16.57
CA MET A 440 -12.57 8.24 17.39
C MET A 440 -12.83 9.75 17.52
N ALA A 441 -12.87 10.47 16.41
CA ALA A 441 -13.17 11.91 16.39
C ALA A 441 -14.64 12.23 16.72
N GLY A 442 -15.53 11.24 16.63
CA GLY A 442 -16.95 11.39 16.91
C GLY A 442 -17.79 10.18 16.53
N THR A 443 -19.09 10.27 16.82
CA THR A 443 -20.08 9.26 16.40
C THR A 443 -20.71 9.65 15.08
N GLY A 444 -20.83 8.67 14.17
CA GLY A 444 -21.45 8.88 12.88
C GLY A 444 -21.69 7.59 12.11
N LYS A 445 -21.87 7.73 10.80
CA LYS A 445 -22.19 6.62 9.90
C LYS A 445 -21.27 6.61 8.70
N LEU A 446 -20.80 5.42 8.33
CA LEU A 446 -20.13 5.20 7.06
C LEU A 446 -21.07 5.57 5.90
N SER A 447 -20.59 6.43 5.01
CA SER A 447 -21.38 7.02 3.93
C SER A 447 -20.76 6.86 2.55
N ILE A 448 -19.43 6.77 2.46
CA ILE A 448 -18.70 6.57 1.21
C ILE A 448 -17.52 5.66 1.49
N THR A 449 -17.25 4.75 0.57
CA THR A 449 -15.97 4.03 0.44
C THR A 449 -15.34 4.37 -0.90
N TYR A 450 -14.00 4.37 -0.94
CA TYR A 450 -13.23 4.43 -2.18
C TYR A 450 -12.58 3.08 -2.38
N GLU A 451 -12.97 2.39 -3.45
CA GLU A 451 -12.66 0.98 -3.70
C GLU A 451 -12.19 0.74 -5.11
#